data_AF-A0A7V9AQK5-F1
#
_entry.id   AF-A0A7V9AQK5-F1
#
_cell.length_a   1.000
_cell.length_b   1.000
_cell.length_c   1.000
_cell.angle_alpha   90.00
_cell.angle_beta   90.00
_cell.angle_gamma   90.00
#
_symmetry.space_group_name_H-M   'P 1'
#
loop_
_entity.id
_entity.type
_entity.pdbx_description
1 polymer ?
#
loop_
_entity_poly.entity_id
_entity_poly.type
_entity_poly.pdbx_seq_one_letter_code
_entity_poly.pdbx_strand_id
1 'polypeptide(L)'
;MTTPHHFPSDSDSLEGRVFRPATHAELVEAVEQAFDYRGDVSLQLTSGQTVEGYVSNRETHTAQPSLQIFPTGESGLQSIRYADVEAISFTGKDTASGKSWEAWVTKKEAQRRAEAEEASNAAKARGHL
;
A
#
# COMPACT_ATOMS: atom_id res chain seq x y z
N MET A 1 13.37 -7.05 44.27
CA MET A 1 13.98 -6.34 43.12
C MET A 1 13.32 -6.89 41.87
N THR A 2 12.31 -6.20 41.33
CA THR A 2 11.51 -6.71 40.22
C THR A 2 12.15 -6.27 38.91
N THR A 3 12.74 -7.22 38.19
CA THR A 3 13.27 -7.03 36.84
C THR A 3 12.11 -6.74 35.89
N PRO A 4 12.07 -5.58 35.19
CA PRO A 4 11.14 -5.44 34.08
C PRO A 4 11.60 -6.38 32.96
N HIS A 5 10.84 -7.45 32.74
CA HIS A 5 10.97 -8.30 31.57
C HIS A 5 10.55 -7.47 30.35
N HIS A 6 11.56 -6.97 29.63
CA HIS A 6 11.40 -6.41 28.30
C HIS A 6 11.01 -7.56 27.37
N PHE A 7 9.71 -7.71 27.12
CA PHE A 7 9.24 -8.53 26.01
C PHE A 7 9.67 -7.81 24.72
N PRO A 8 10.51 -8.42 23.86
CA PRO A 8 10.58 -7.94 22.50
C PRO A 8 9.20 -8.22 21.88
N SER A 9 8.37 -7.19 21.76
CA SER A 9 7.32 -7.24 20.75
C SER A 9 8.06 -7.20 19.41
N ASP A 10 8.16 -8.34 18.75
CA ASP A 10 8.38 -8.40 17.32
C ASP A 10 7.32 -7.49 16.67
N SER A 11 7.73 -6.27 16.36
CA SER A 11 6.94 -5.28 15.66
C SER A 11 6.86 -5.70 14.19
N ASP A 12 5.93 -6.62 13.93
CA ASP A 12 5.32 -6.95 12.64
C ASP A 12 4.47 -5.77 12.12
N SER A 13 4.98 -4.53 12.26
CA SER A 13 4.24 -3.30 11.97
C SER A 13 4.42 -2.93 10.50
N LEU A 14 3.29 -2.69 9.81
CA LEU A 14 3.24 -2.18 8.44
C LEU A 14 3.66 -0.71 8.30
N GLU A 15 3.96 -0.08 9.44
CA GLU A 15 4.41 1.30 9.58
C GLU A 15 5.62 1.62 8.69
N GLY A 16 5.46 2.61 7.81
CA GLY A 16 6.51 3.16 6.95
C GLY A 16 6.67 2.49 5.57
N ARG A 17 5.82 1.52 5.20
CA ARG A 17 5.89 0.88 3.87
C ARG A 17 5.05 1.64 2.83
N VAL A 18 5.59 1.77 1.61
CA VAL A 18 4.96 2.44 0.47
C VAL A 18 4.74 1.44 -0.67
N PHE A 19 3.51 1.32 -1.14
CA PHE A 19 3.12 0.49 -2.27
C PHE A 19 2.74 1.34 -3.48
N ARG A 20 3.29 0.99 -4.65
CA ARG A 20 2.97 1.62 -5.94
C ARG A 20 2.42 0.54 -6.89
N PRO A 21 1.08 0.44 -7.05
CA PRO A 21 0.49 -0.51 -7.97
C PRO A 21 0.89 -0.19 -9.42
N ALA A 22 1.32 -1.20 -10.18
CA ALA A 22 1.60 -1.04 -11.61
C ALA A 22 0.39 -1.44 -12.49
N THR A 23 -0.50 -2.27 -11.93
CA THR A 23 -1.69 -2.78 -12.62
C THR A 23 -2.97 -2.52 -11.82
N HIS A 24 -4.12 -2.53 -12.50
CA HIS A 24 -5.41 -2.37 -11.83
C HIS A 24 -5.67 -3.46 -10.78
N ALA A 25 -5.28 -4.71 -11.06
CA ALA A 25 -5.43 -5.81 -10.11
C ALA A 25 -4.63 -5.55 -8.82
N GLU A 26 -3.38 -5.12 -8.94
CA GLU A 26 -2.56 -4.76 -7.78
C GLU A 26 -3.13 -3.58 -7.00
N LEU A 27 -3.72 -2.60 -7.69
CA LEU A 27 -4.37 -1.48 -7.04
C LEU A 27 -5.58 -1.93 -6.23
N VAL A 28 -6.43 -2.79 -6.80
CA VAL A 28 -7.57 -3.38 -6.08
C VAL A 28 -7.07 -4.09 -4.82
N GLU A 29 -6.08 -4.99 -4.95
CA GLU A 29 -5.49 -5.69 -3.81
C GLU A 29 -4.93 -4.73 -2.73
N ALA A 30 -4.25 -3.66 -3.15
CA ALA A 30 -3.70 -2.68 -2.22
C ALA A 30 -4.76 -1.86 -1.50
N VAL A 31 -5.87 -1.53 -2.17
CA VAL A 31 -7.01 -0.85 -1.54
C VAL A 31 -7.75 -1.78 -0.58
N GLU A 32 -7.88 -3.07 -0.91
CA GLU A 32 -8.40 -4.06 0.05
C GLU A 32 -7.57 -4.05 1.32
N GLN A 33 -6.23 -4.07 1.19
CA GLN A 33 -5.37 -4.02 2.36
C GLN A 33 -5.47 -2.69 3.11
N ALA A 34 -5.54 -1.56 2.41
CA ALA A 34 -5.72 -0.25 3.03
C ALA A 34 -7.03 -0.16 3.84
N PHE A 35 -8.07 -0.87 3.42
CA PHE A 35 -9.32 -0.98 4.16
C PHE A 35 -9.22 -1.96 5.36
N ASP A 36 -8.52 -3.08 5.20
CA ASP A 36 -8.27 -4.01 6.32
C ASP A 36 -7.30 -3.44 7.35
N TYR A 37 -6.51 -2.44 6.97
CA TYR A 37 -5.62 -1.71 7.85
C TYR A 37 -6.40 -0.94 8.92
N ARG A 38 -6.01 -1.13 10.18
CA ARG A 38 -6.61 -0.44 11.34
C ARG A 38 -5.70 0.68 11.83
N GLY A 39 -5.30 1.53 10.90
CA GLY A 39 -4.44 2.70 11.13
C GLY A 39 -4.56 3.70 9.98
N ASP A 40 -3.83 4.81 10.08
CA ASP A 40 -3.78 5.82 9.03
C ASP A 40 -2.93 5.35 7.84
N VAL A 41 -3.42 5.66 6.64
CA VAL A 41 -2.73 5.48 5.37
C VAL A 41 -2.52 6.83 4.71
N SER A 42 -1.44 6.95 3.93
CA SER A 42 -1.15 8.11 3.09
C SER A 42 -1.28 7.70 1.63
N LEU A 43 -2.32 8.19 0.96
CA LEU A 43 -2.61 7.97 -0.45
C LEU A 43 -1.93 9.06 -1.28
N GLN A 44 -1.07 8.67 -2.20
CA GLN A 44 -0.50 9.56 -3.19
C GLN A 44 -1.35 9.50 -4.45
N LEU A 45 -1.81 10.64 -4.92
CA LEU A 45 -2.65 10.76 -6.10
C LEU A 45 -1.82 11.06 -7.34
N THR A 46 -2.33 10.69 -8.51
CA THR A 46 -1.72 11.00 -9.82
C THR A 46 -1.65 12.51 -10.10
N SER A 47 -2.45 13.31 -9.38
CA SER A 47 -2.37 14.78 -9.37
C SER A 47 -1.14 15.32 -8.63
N GLY A 48 -0.41 14.47 -7.91
CA GLY A 48 0.69 14.83 -7.01
C GLY A 48 0.23 15.21 -5.60
N GLN A 49 -1.08 15.19 -5.31
CA GLN A 49 -1.61 15.41 -3.96
C GLN A 49 -1.39 14.17 -3.09
N THR A 50 -1.17 14.38 -1.80
CA THR A 50 -1.13 13.31 -0.80
C THR A 50 -2.26 13.51 0.19
N VAL A 51 -3.07 12.47 0.39
CA VAL A 51 -4.18 12.45 1.34
C VAL A 51 -3.85 11.44 2.43
N GLU A 52 -3.66 11.91 3.65
CA GLU A 52 -3.37 11.09 4.81
C GLU A 52 -4.64 10.91 5.63
N GLY A 53 -4.96 9.69 6.06
CA GLY A 53 -6.16 9.43 6.84
C GLY A 53 -6.59 7.98 6.89
N TYR A 54 -7.81 7.75 7.36
CA TYR A 54 -8.36 6.42 7.56
C TYR A 54 -9.34 6.02 6.45
N VAL A 55 -9.11 4.85 5.82
CA VAL A 55 -10.03 4.31 4.80
C VAL A 55 -11.23 3.68 5.48
N SER A 56 -12.42 4.25 5.27
CA SER A 56 -13.66 3.77 5.88
C SER A 56 -14.51 2.89 4.97
N ASN A 57 -14.36 3.03 3.66
CA ASN A 57 -15.17 2.30 2.68
C ASN A 57 -14.43 2.13 1.35
N ARG A 58 -14.82 1.13 0.56
CA ARG A 58 -14.33 0.89 -0.80
C ARG A 58 -15.45 0.34 -1.68
N GLU A 59 -15.52 0.85 -2.89
CA GLU A 59 -16.44 0.42 -3.93
C GLU A 59 -15.63 -0.17 -5.08
N THR A 60 -15.53 -1.50 -5.12
CA THR A 60 -14.77 -2.25 -6.15
C THR A 60 -15.64 -2.74 -7.31
N HIS A 61 -16.95 -2.88 -7.08
CA HIS A 61 -17.89 -3.49 -8.04
C HIS A 61 -18.66 -2.47 -8.89
N THR A 62 -18.15 -1.24 -9.03
CA THR A 62 -18.79 -0.17 -9.80
C THR A 62 -18.02 0.10 -11.10
N ALA A 63 -18.65 0.82 -12.03
CA ALA A 63 -17.98 1.22 -13.28
C ALA A 63 -16.79 2.18 -13.05
N GLN A 64 -16.75 2.85 -11.91
CA GLN A 64 -15.65 3.72 -11.48
C GLN A 64 -15.31 3.39 -10.02
N PRO A 65 -14.44 2.39 -9.80
CA PRO A 65 -14.12 1.97 -8.45
C PRO A 65 -13.44 3.10 -7.67
N SER A 66 -13.82 3.25 -6.40
CA SER A 66 -13.38 4.35 -5.53
C SER A 66 -13.31 3.92 -4.07
N LEU A 67 -12.40 4.52 -3.31
CA LEU A 67 -12.30 4.37 -1.86
C LEU A 67 -12.75 5.66 -1.18
N GLN A 68 -13.23 5.54 0.05
CA GLN A 68 -13.59 6.68 0.89
C GLN A 68 -12.63 6.76 2.07
N ILE A 69 -11.99 7.92 2.22
CA ILE A 69 -11.00 8.21 3.26
C ILE A 69 -11.47 9.39 4.10
N PHE A 70 -11.27 9.30 5.41
CA PHE A 70 -11.38 10.42 6.34
C PHE A 70 -10.00 11.05 6.51
N PRO A 71 -9.72 12.22 5.90
CA PRO A 71 -8.41 12.81 5.96
C PRO A 71 -8.09 13.34 7.35
N THR A 72 -6.84 13.16 7.77
CA THR A 72 -6.33 13.66 9.04
C THR A 72 -6.20 15.18 8.98
N GLY A 73 -6.95 15.87 9.84
CA GLY A 73 -6.93 17.34 9.91
C GLY A 73 -8.01 18.03 9.06
N GLU A 74 -8.77 17.28 8.26
CA GLU A 74 -9.94 17.81 7.55
C GLU A 74 -11.23 17.15 8.05
N SER A 75 -12.29 17.96 8.18
CA SER A 75 -13.60 17.44 8.54
C SER A 75 -14.38 17.13 7.27
N GLY A 76 -14.35 15.88 6.83
CA GLY A 76 -15.16 15.43 5.70
C GLY A 76 -14.70 14.09 5.13
N LEU A 77 -15.64 13.33 4.59
CA LEU A 77 -15.32 12.12 3.86
C LEU A 77 -14.90 12.48 2.44
N GLN A 78 -13.72 12.05 2.01
CA GLN A 78 -13.26 12.20 0.64
C GLN A 78 -13.39 10.89 -0.13
N SER A 79 -13.96 10.95 -1.33
CA SER A 79 -14.02 9.81 -2.24
C SER A 79 -12.91 9.95 -3.30
N ILE A 80 -12.06 8.94 -3.41
CA ILE A 80 -10.90 8.90 -4.29
C ILE A 80 -11.08 7.72 -5.24
N ARG A 81 -11.10 7.99 -6.55
CA ARG A 81 -11.19 6.91 -7.54
C ARG A 81 -9.88 6.15 -7.61
N TYR A 82 -9.97 4.86 -7.91
CA TYR A 82 -8.82 4.00 -8.06
C TYR A 82 -7.87 4.55 -9.14
N ALA A 83 -8.43 5.04 -10.25
CA ALA A 83 -7.64 5.65 -11.33
C ALA A 83 -6.83 6.89 -10.90
N ASP A 84 -7.20 7.53 -9.79
CA ASP A 84 -6.49 8.69 -9.25
C ASP A 84 -5.43 8.29 -8.21
N VAL A 85 -5.37 7.02 -7.77
CA VAL A 85 -4.39 6.53 -6.78
C VAL A 85 -3.10 6.07 -7.48
N GLU A 86 -1.99 6.72 -7.14
CA GLU A 86 -0.65 6.38 -7.62
C GLU A 86 0.12 5.51 -6.62
N ALA A 87 0.01 5.80 -5.32
CA ALA A 87 0.67 5.06 -4.27
C ALA A 87 -0.16 5.00 -2.99
N ILE A 88 0.04 3.96 -2.20
CA ILE A 88 -0.57 3.77 -0.88
C ILE A 88 0.55 3.52 0.12
N SER A 89 0.67 4.38 1.12
CA SER A 89 1.64 4.26 2.20
C SER A 89 0.93 3.99 3.51
N PHE A 90 1.49 3.13 4.34
CA PHE A 90 0.92 2.80 5.64
C PHE A 90 1.76 3.53 6.70
N THR A 91 1.23 4.61 7.28
CA THR A 91 2.02 5.56 8.08
C THR A 91 1.62 5.59 9.55
N GLY A 92 0.38 5.21 9.90
CA GLY A 92 -0.10 5.10 11.28
C GLY A 92 0.24 3.76 11.93
N LYS A 93 0.18 3.68 13.27
CA LYS A 93 0.47 2.45 14.03
C LYS A 93 -0.53 1.34 13.72
N ASP A 94 -0.04 0.23 13.17
CA ASP A 94 -0.88 -0.94 12.89
C ASP A 94 -1.38 -1.55 14.21
N THR A 95 -2.70 -1.72 14.31
CA THR A 95 -3.32 -2.41 15.45
C THR A 95 -3.85 -3.80 15.09
N ALA A 96 -3.68 -4.23 13.83
CA ALA A 96 -4.17 -5.49 13.30
C ALA A 96 -3.01 -6.43 12.94
N SER A 97 -2.47 -7.17 13.92
CA SER A 97 -1.38 -8.16 13.78
C SER A 97 -1.37 -8.88 12.41
N GLY A 98 -0.41 -8.54 11.54
CA GLY A 98 -0.51 -8.66 10.08
C GLY A 98 0.31 -9.78 9.43
N LYS A 99 0.22 -11.03 9.90
CA LYS A 99 0.96 -12.19 9.32
C LYS A 99 0.70 -12.48 7.83
N SER A 100 -0.40 -11.97 7.24
CA SER A 100 -0.79 -12.29 5.86
C SER A 100 -0.23 -11.31 4.80
N TRP A 101 0.23 -10.12 5.20
CA TRP A 101 0.61 -9.06 4.26
C TRP A 101 2.08 -9.08 3.87
N GLU A 102 3.00 -9.39 4.78
CA GLU A 102 4.42 -9.50 4.45
C GLU A 102 4.68 -10.56 3.38
N ALA A 103 3.95 -11.67 3.43
CA ALA A 103 4.00 -12.73 2.43
C ALA A 103 3.53 -12.22 1.05
N TRP A 104 2.54 -11.34 1.00
CA TRP A 104 2.03 -10.75 -0.23
C TRP A 104 3.01 -9.72 -0.82
N VAL A 105 3.49 -8.78 0.00
CA VAL A 105 4.48 -7.76 -0.43
C VAL A 105 5.78 -8.42 -0.88
N THR A 106 6.32 -9.36 -0.09
CA THR A 106 7.56 -10.08 -0.45
C THR A 106 7.41 -10.82 -1.78
N LYS A 107 6.24 -11.45 -2.00
CA LYS A 107 5.95 -12.15 -3.27
C LYS A 107 5.89 -11.18 -4.45
N LYS A 108 5.24 -10.02 -4.30
CA LYS A 108 5.11 -9.01 -5.36
C LYS A 108 6.43 -8.28 -5.63
N GLU A 109 7.22 -7.96 -4.61
CA GLU A 109 8.55 -7.36 -4.77
C GLU A 109 9.56 -8.33 -5.39
N ALA A 110 9.48 -9.62 -5.08
CA ALA A 110 10.27 -10.65 -5.75
C ALA A 110 9.89 -10.79 -7.24
N GLN A 111 8.59 -10.73 -7.56
CA GLN A 111 8.09 -10.76 -8.94
C GLN A 111 8.60 -9.55 -9.74
N ARG A 112 8.54 -8.34 -9.16
CA ARG A 112 9.10 -7.11 -9.76
C ARG A 112 10.61 -7.20 -10.02
N ARG A 113 11.38 -7.76 -9.08
CA ARG A 113 12.83 -7.94 -9.27
C ARG A 113 13.15 -8.87 -10.44
N ALA A 114 12.36 -9.92 -10.63
CA ALA A 114 12.52 -10.84 -11.76
C ALA A 114 12.19 -10.16 -13.11
N GLU A 115 11.12 -9.35 -13.17
CA GLU A 115 10.72 -8.65 -14.41
C GLU A 115 11.69 -7.52 -14.80
N ALA A 116 12.28 -6.83 -13.82
CA ALA A 116 13.31 -5.81 -14.07
C ALA A 116 14.61 -6.41 -14.63
N GLU A 117 14.96 -7.63 -14.24
CA GLU A 117 16.13 -8.34 -14.75
C GLU A 117 15.92 -8.83 -16.19
N GLU A 118 14.70 -9.23 -16.55
CA GLU A 118 14.36 -9.68 -17.91
C GLU A 118 14.29 -8.50 -18.91
N ALA A 119 13.79 -7.34 -18.48
CA ALA A 119 13.80 -6.11 -19.29
C ALA A 119 15.22 -5.59 -19.55
N SER A 120 16.12 -5.72 -18.57
CA SER A 120 17.55 -5.40 -18.73
C SER A 120 18.24 -6.36 -19.71
N ASN A 121 17.88 -7.65 -19.69
CA ASN A 121 18.44 -8.65 -20.59
C ASN A 121 17.94 -8.49 -22.03
N ALA A 122 16.67 -8.12 -22.23
CA ALA A 122 16.10 -7.84 -23.55
C ALA A 122 16.69 -6.56 -24.19
N ALA A 123 17.05 -5.55 -23.40
CA ALA A 123 17.71 -4.35 -23.89
C ALA A 123 19.15 -4.60 -24.37
N LYS A 124 19.86 -5.56 -23.78
CA LYS A 124 21.22 -5.96 -24.22
C LYS A 124 21.22 -6.82 -25.49
N ALA A 125 20.13 -7.55 -25.77
CA ALA A 125 20.04 -8.39 -26.97
C ALA A 125 19.75 -7.62 -28.26
N ARG A 126 19.33 -6.34 -28.18
CA ARG A 126 18.94 -5.53 -29.36
C ARG A 126 19.95 -4.45 -29.77
N GLY A 127 21.12 -4.37 -29.14
CA GLY A 127 22.14 -3.45 -29.59
C GLY A 127 23.47 -3.53 -28.88
N HIS A 128 24.37 -4.39 -29.36
CA HIS A 128 25.70 -3.99 -29.80
C HIS A 128 26.41 -5.14 -30.54
N LEU A 129 27.16 -4.75 -31.57
CA LEU A 129 28.00 -5.56 -32.45
C LEU A 129 29.11 -6.32 -31.71
#